data_AF-A0A8C5RQZ4-F1
#
_entry.id   AF-A0A8C5RQZ4-F1
#
_cell.length_a   1.000
_cell.length_b   1.000
_cell.length_c   1.000
_cell.angle_alpha   90.00
_cell.angle_beta   90.00
_cell.angle_gamma   90.00
#
_symmetry.space_group_name_H-M   'P 1'
#
loop_
_entity.id
_entity.type
_entity.pdbx_description
1 polymer ?
#
loop_
_entity_poly.entity_id
_entity_poly.type
_entity_poly.pdbx_seq_one_letter_code
_entity_poly.pdbx_strand_id
1 'polypeptide(L)'
;MARFRRRTCILLLLFILFICSIMMALKTLRPERVGFGDPFGLGLLPDFQQQTTHLKKKISLYKGAKEDSFPRTKSVHPLPMNLKTPATSVRKMEELPPPNYNFHVFYYSWYGTPQFDGKYIHWNHPLLTHWDPKIASGYPKGRHSPPEDIGSSFYPELGPYSSRDPSVIEAHMKQIRSASIGVLALSWYPPVMADENGEPTDGLVPIILDIAHKYKLKVTFHIEPYKDRDDHSMYSNVKYIIDKYGDHPAFYRHKVSTGRTLPMFYVYDSYITIPEMWANLLTVSGSHSIRNTPYDSLFLALLVEEKHKHEIHRSGFDGIYTYFATNGFSYGSSHHNWPSLKAFCDIKNLMFIPSVGPGYIDTSIRPWNNHNTRNRVNGKYYETAFSAALLVRPEIISITSFNEWHEGTQIEKAIPKKTDVTTYLDYQPHKPNIYLELTHKWSEKYSKEKDQWLT
;
A
#
# COMPACT_ATOMS: atom_id res chain seq x y z
N MET A 1 -51.56 -27.82 -14.76
CA MET A 1 -50.43 -26.92 -14.48
C MET A 1 -50.71 -25.42 -14.74
N ALA A 2 -51.38 -25.00 -15.82
CA ALA A 2 -51.52 -23.57 -16.16
C ALA A 2 -52.21 -22.67 -15.09
N ARG A 3 -53.25 -23.16 -14.38
CA ARG A 3 -53.96 -22.38 -13.34
C ARG A 3 -53.08 -21.98 -12.14
N PHE A 4 -52.04 -22.77 -11.81
CA PHE A 4 -51.20 -22.51 -10.65
C PHE A 4 -50.25 -21.33 -10.91
N ARG A 5 -49.53 -21.34 -12.05
CA ARG A 5 -48.67 -20.24 -12.50
C ARG A 5 -49.43 -18.90 -12.58
N ARG A 6 -50.70 -18.91 -13.06
CA ARG A 6 -51.52 -17.69 -13.15
C ARG A 6 -51.81 -17.06 -11.77
N ARG A 7 -52.05 -17.88 -10.74
CA ARG A 7 -52.23 -17.38 -9.35
C ARG A 7 -50.92 -16.80 -8.79
N THR A 8 -49.79 -17.46 -9.00
CA THR A 8 -48.48 -16.95 -8.56
C THR A 8 -48.13 -15.62 -9.22
N CYS A 9 -48.37 -15.46 -10.53
CA CYS A 9 -48.15 -14.19 -11.22
C CYS A 9 -49.08 -13.08 -10.70
N ILE A 10 -50.35 -13.36 -10.42
CA ILE A 10 -51.29 -12.37 -9.85
C ILE A 10 -50.81 -11.91 -8.46
N LEU A 11 -50.37 -12.84 -7.59
CA LEU A 11 -49.83 -12.50 -6.27
C LEU A 11 -48.56 -11.65 -6.38
N LEU A 12 -47.66 -11.96 -7.31
CA LEU A 12 -46.45 -11.16 -7.54
C LEU A 12 -46.78 -9.73 -8.01
N LEU A 13 -47.78 -9.60 -8.90
CA LEU A 13 -48.20 -8.30 -9.46
C LEU A 13 -48.90 -7.44 -8.40
N LEU A 14 -49.72 -8.05 -7.54
CA LEU A 14 -50.31 -7.40 -6.36
C LEU A 14 -49.24 -6.95 -5.35
N PHE A 15 -48.19 -7.75 -5.13
CA PHE A 15 -47.08 -7.40 -4.24
C PHE A 15 -46.25 -6.23 -4.79
N ILE A 16 -45.97 -6.21 -6.10
CA ILE A 16 -45.31 -5.08 -6.77
C ILE A 16 -46.16 -3.81 -6.68
N LEU A 17 -47.48 -3.90 -6.93
CA LEU A 17 -48.40 -2.77 -6.78
C LEU A 17 -48.41 -2.23 -5.34
N PHE A 18 -48.43 -3.11 -4.33
CA PHE A 18 -48.36 -2.73 -2.91
C PHE A 18 -47.06 -1.97 -2.57
N ILE A 19 -45.91 -2.44 -3.07
CA ILE A 19 -44.63 -1.74 -2.90
C ILE A 19 -44.68 -0.35 -3.58
N CYS A 20 -45.18 -0.27 -4.81
CA CYS A 20 -45.34 1.01 -5.51
C CYS A 20 -46.28 1.97 -4.76
N SER A 21 -47.38 1.47 -4.17
CA SER A 21 -48.30 2.25 -3.33
C SER A 21 -47.60 2.80 -2.08
N ILE A 22 -46.81 1.98 -1.39
CA ILE A 22 -46.01 2.40 -0.23
C ILE A 22 -44.97 3.44 -0.64
N MET A 23 -44.26 3.25 -1.75
CA MET A 23 -43.29 4.22 -2.25
C MET A 23 -43.94 5.57 -2.60
N MET A 24 -45.14 5.56 -3.18
CA MET A 24 -45.92 6.78 -3.45
C MET A 24 -46.36 7.48 -2.16
N ALA A 25 -46.86 6.73 -1.16
CA ALA A 25 -47.24 7.27 0.14
C ALA A 25 -46.04 7.86 0.91
N LEU A 26 -44.89 7.18 0.88
CA LEU A 26 -43.64 7.69 1.45
C LEU A 26 -43.12 8.94 0.72
N LYS A 27 -43.38 9.05 -0.60
CA LYS A 27 -43.05 10.24 -1.39
C LYS A 27 -43.93 11.44 -1.01
N THR A 28 -45.20 11.22 -0.67
CA THR A 28 -46.10 12.27 -0.15
C THR A 28 -45.84 12.67 1.30
N LEU A 29 -45.01 11.91 2.04
CA LEU A 29 -44.62 12.20 3.43
C LEU A 29 -43.29 12.96 3.55
N ARG A 30 -42.65 13.34 2.44
CA ARG A 30 -41.47 14.22 2.47
C ARG A 30 -41.88 15.70 2.52
N PRO A 31 -41.39 16.49 3.49
CA PRO A 31 -41.51 17.93 3.47
C PRO A 31 -40.79 18.53 2.24
N GLU A 32 -41.41 19.51 1.59
CA GLU A 32 -40.79 20.22 0.47
C GLU A 32 -39.62 21.09 0.95
N ARG A 33 -38.40 20.72 0.53
CA ARG A 33 -37.36 21.65 0.02
C ARG A 33 -36.15 20.87 -0.53
N VAL A 34 -35.41 21.55 -1.40
CA VAL A 34 -34.21 21.08 -2.15
C VAL A 34 -34.55 20.10 -3.29
N GLY A 35 -34.82 20.68 -4.46
CA GLY A 35 -34.91 19.94 -5.73
C GLY A 35 -33.55 19.77 -6.42
N PHE A 36 -33.47 18.82 -7.35
CA PHE A 36 -32.32 18.61 -8.23
C PHE A 36 -32.36 19.54 -9.45
N GLY A 37 -31.19 20.00 -9.89
CA GLY A 37 -30.99 20.71 -11.16
C GLY A 37 -29.50 20.73 -11.55
N ASP A 38 -29.20 20.26 -12.75
CA ASP A 38 -27.91 20.18 -13.45
C ASP A 38 -28.27 20.25 -14.96
N PRO A 39 -27.41 20.65 -15.94
CA PRO A 39 -25.99 21.01 -15.86
C PRO A 39 -25.60 22.36 -16.53
N PHE A 40 -24.32 22.71 -16.42
CA PHE A 40 -23.64 23.87 -17.06
C PHE A 40 -24.16 25.28 -16.71
N GLY A 41 -23.40 25.99 -15.86
CA GLY A 41 -23.56 27.43 -15.68
C GLY A 41 -22.58 28.01 -14.66
N LEU A 42 -21.64 28.85 -15.10
CA LEU A 42 -20.94 29.76 -14.20
C LEU A 42 -21.95 30.74 -13.60
N GLY A 43 -21.80 31.07 -12.31
CA GLY A 43 -22.39 32.29 -11.77
C GLY A 43 -22.56 32.34 -10.25
N LEU A 44 -22.17 33.49 -9.68
CA LEU A 44 -22.69 34.04 -8.42
C LEU A 44 -22.25 33.37 -7.11
N LEU A 45 -20.96 33.56 -6.78
CA LEU A 45 -20.53 33.76 -5.40
C LEU A 45 -21.03 35.13 -4.88
N PRO A 46 -21.47 35.25 -3.61
CA PRO A 46 -21.47 36.50 -2.87
C PRO A 46 -20.12 36.76 -2.20
N ASP A 47 -19.68 38.02 -2.17
CA ASP A 47 -18.41 38.45 -1.60
C ASP A 47 -18.25 38.18 -0.10
N PHE A 48 -17.03 37.78 0.30
CA PHE A 48 -16.49 38.03 1.63
C PHE A 48 -15.00 38.40 1.56
N GLN A 49 -14.70 39.58 1.00
CA GLN A 49 -13.43 40.27 1.18
C GLN A 49 -13.59 41.46 2.14
N GLN A 50 -13.22 41.30 3.41
CA GLN A 50 -12.72 42.40 4.27
C GLN A 50 -12.29 41.87 5.66
N GLN A 51 -11.03 41.41 5.81
CA GLN A 51 -10.20 41.59 7.03
C GLN A 51 -8.78 40.98 6.96
N THR A 52 -7.97 41.32 5.94
CA THR A 52 -6.51 41.03 5.97
C THR A 52 -5.66 42.17 5.39
N THR A 53 -5.91 43.40 5.84
CA THR A 53 -5.11 44.59 5.49
C THR A 53 -4.57 45.33 6.73
N HIS A 54 -4.06 44.58 7.72
CA HIS A 54 -3.37 45.22 8.86
C HIS A 54 -2.21 44.42 9.50
N LEU A 55 -1.44 43.65 8.72
CA LEU A 55 -0.12 43.15 9.18
C LEU A 55 0.97 42.97 8.10
N LYS A 56 0.91 43.74 6.99
CA LYS A 56 1.97 43.80 5.95
C LYS A 56 2.85 45.06 6.05
N LYS A 57 3.14 45.53 7.27
CA LYS A 57 4.01 46.70 7.50
C LYS A 57 4.87 46.62 8.77
N LYS A 58 5.67 45.56 8.88
CA LYS A 58 6.92 45.52 9.65
C LYS A 58 7.83 44.43 9.10
N ILE A 59 9.13 44.53 9.38
CA ILE A 59 10.20 43.62 8.89
C ILE A 59 10.53 43.80 7.40
N SER A 60 10.98 45.01 7.06
CA SER A 60 12.09 45.18 6.11
C SER A 60 13.18 46.01 6.78
N LEU A 61 14.14 45.34 7.44
CA LEU A 61 15.42 45.88 7.89
C LEU A 61 16.21 44.75 8.59
N TYR A 62 17.14 44.13 7.85
CA TYR A 62 18.55 44.00 8.20
C TYR A 62 19.26 43.23 7.08
N LYS A 63 20.28 43.84 6.49
CA LYS A 63 21.01 43.30 5.33
C LYS A 63 22.51 43.36 5.62
N GLY A 64 23.14 42.19 5.71
CA GLY A 64 24.54 41.92 5.36
C GLY A 64 25.67 42.40 6.28
N ALA A 65 26.57 41.47 6.61
CA ALA A 65 28.02 41.68 6.57
C ALA A 65 28.75 40.33 6.33
N LYS A 66 29.78 40.37 5.47
CA LYS A 66 30.90 39.42 5.30
C LYS A 66 31.94 39.64 6.44
N GLU A 67 33.07 38.97 6.62
CA GLU A 67 33.77 37.73 6.21
C GLU A 67 34.92 37.53 7.24
N ASP A 68 35.50 36.34 7.38
CA ASP A 68 36.97 36.09 7.52
C ASP A 68 37.31 34.73 8.18
N SER A 69 38.59 34.35 8.13
CA SER A 69 39.02 32.95 8.02
C SER A 69 40.40 32.63 8.67
N PHE A 70 40.67 31.31 8.82
CA PHE A 70 41.98 30.65 9.09
C PHE A 70 42.54 30.63 10.55
N PRO A 71 43.46 29.68 10.91
CA PRO A 71 43.73 28.33 10.37
C PRO A 71 44.04 27.19 11.40
N ARG A 72 43.98 25.91 10.93
CA ARG A 72 44.81 24.71 11.29
C ARG A 72 45.15 24.40 12.77
N THR A 73 44.82 23.23 13.32
CA THR A 73 45.34 21.86 13.00
C THR A 73 44.60 20.82 13.88
N LYS A 74 44.79 19.48 13.87
CA LYS A 74 45.77 18.53 13.26
C LYS A 74 45.04 17.40 12.47
N SER A 75 45.76 16.36 12.05
CA SER A 75 45.29 15.16 11.35
C SER A 75 45.45 13.88 12.17
N VAL A 76 44.62 12.87 11.89
CA VAL A 76 44.89 11.43 12.15
C VAL A 76 44.50 10.65 10.89
N HIS A 77 45.37 9.75 10.42
CA HIS A 77 45.18 8.98 9.19
C HIS A 77 44.38 7.68 9.42
N PRO A 78 43.43 7.34 8.53
CA PRO A 78 43.06 5.96 8.22
C PRO A 78 43.76 5.49 6.93
N LEU A 79 44.14 4.20 6.87
CA LEU A 79 44.76 3.61 5.68
C LEU A 79 43.76 3.49 4.50
N PRO A 80 44.19 3.70 3.24
CA PRO A 80 43.30 3.59 2.09
C PRO A 80 43.09 2.12 1.68
N MET A 81 42.02 1.50 2.17
CA MET A 81 41.55 0.22 1.64
C MET A 81 40.85 0.46 0.29
N ASN A 82 41.58 0.21 -0.79
CA ASN A 82 41.23 0.65 -2.15
C ASN A 82 40.21 -0.30 -2.82
N LEU A 83 38.97 -0.34 -2.33
CA LEU A 83 37.86 -0.94 -3.08
C LEU A 83 37.50 -0.04 -4.27
N LYS A 84 38.05 -0.37 -5.45
CA LYS A 84 37.58 0.18 -6.71
C LYS A 84 36.17 -0.33 -7.01
N THR A 85 35.15 0.45 -6.66
CA THR A 85 33.79 0.26 -7.17
C THR A 85 33.82 0.27 -8.70
N PRO A 86 33.21 -0.70 -9.42
CA PRO A 86 33.25 -0.70 -10.88
C PRO A 86 32.56 0.55 -11.44
N ALA A 87 33.28 1.38 -12.19
CA ALA A 87 32.72 2.63 -12.75
C ALA A 87 31.46 2.39 -13.62
N THR A 88 31.33 1.18 -14.18
CA THR A 88 30.16 0.71 -14.94
C THR A 88 28.87 0.63 -14.11
N SER A 89 28.95 0.35 -12.79
CA SER A 89 27.75 0.28 -11.94
C SER A 89 27.25 1.66 -11.51
N VAL A 90 28.17 2.62 -11.33
CA VAL A 90 27.81 4.00 -10.97
C VAL A 90 27.08 4.69 -12.12
N ARG A 91 27.61 4.59 -13.35
CA ARG A 91 26.97 5.14 -14.56
C ARG A 91 25.55 4.61 -14.78
N LYS A 92 25.30 3.31 -14.59
CA LYS A 92 23.95 2.72 -14.68
C LYS A 92 22.97 3.16 -13.59
N MET A 93 23.45 3.72 -12.48
CA MET A 93 22.58 4.25 -11.43
C MET A 93 22.20 5.73 -11.70
N GLU A 94 23.02 6.47 -12.43
CA GLU A 94 22.73 7.84 -12.88
C GLU A 94 21.62 7.88 -13.96
N GLU A 95 21.42 6.78 -14.68
CA GLU A 95 20.34 6.60 -15.67
C GLU A 95 18.95 6.38 -15.04
N LEU A 96 18.86 6.03 -13.74
CA LEU A 96 17.59 5.76 -13.06
C LEU A 96 17.01 7.04 -12.41
N PRO A 97 15.73 7.38 -12.63
CA PRO A 97 15.12 8.62 -12.11
C PRO A 97 15.19 8.63 -10.58
N PRO A 98 15.25 9.78 -9.89
CA PRO A 98 15.41 9.83 -8.44
C PRO A 98 14.26 9.14 -7.67
N PRO A 99 14.52 8.63 -6.45
CA PRO A 99 13.50 7.99 -5.62
C PRO A 99 12.59 9.03 -4.96
N ASN A 100 11.28 8.82 -5.04
CA ASN A 100 10.28 9.58 -4.32
C ASN A 100 9.94 8.86 -3.00
N TYR A 101 10.47 9.34 -1.88
CA TYR A 101 10.23 8.73 -0.56
C TYR A 101 8.81 8.93 0.00
N ASN A 102 7.92 9.60 -0.75
CA ASN A 102 6.48 9.64 -0.50
C ASN A 102 5.72 8.52 -1.26
N PHE A 103 6.41 7.73 -2.09
CA PHE A 103 5.84 6.56 -2.77
C PHE A 103 6.38 5.31 -2.09
N HIS A 104 5.47 4.57 -1.47
CA HIS A 104 5.72 3.32 -0.76
C HIS A 104 5.11 2.17 -1.56
N VAL A 105 5.77 1.01 -1.62
CA VAL A 105 5.24 -0.17 -2.33
C VAL A 105 5.28 -1.40 -1.43
N PHE A 106 4.19 -2.15 -1.34
CA PHE A 106 4.15 -3.42 -0.60
C PHE A 106 4.99 -4.48 -1.34
N TYR A 107 5.90 -5.12 -0.63
CA TYR A 107 6.94 -6.00 -1.18
C TYR A 107 7.03 -7.31 -0.38
N TYR A 108 7.03 -8.44 -1.10
CA TYR A 108 6.97 -9.78 -0.53
C TYR A 108 8.27 -10.54 -0.80
N SER A 109 8.80 -11.17 0.25
CA SER A 109 10.11 -11.84 0.27
C SER A 109 10.01 -13.36 0.45
N TRP A 110 8.85 -13.92 0.15
CA TRP A 110 8.47 -15.30 0.50
C TRP A 110 8.64 -16.33 -0.62
N TYR A 111 9.02 -15.90 -1.83
CA TYR A 111 9.11 -16.79 -2.99
C TYR A 111 10.36 -17.67 -2.92
N GLY A 112 10.25 -18.94 -3.24
CA GLY A 112 11.37 -19.88 -3.14
C GLY A 112 11.43 -20.89 -4.28
N THR A 113 12.65 -21.41 -4.57
CA THR A 113 12.90 -22.38 -5.64
C THR A 113 13.79 -23.54 -5.18
N PRO A 114 13.76 -24.71 -5.84
CA PRO A 114 14.63 -25.83 -5.51
C PRO A 114 16.13 -25.50 -5.48
N GLN A 115 16.58 -24.51 -6.27
CA GLN A 115 17.99 -24.11 -6.37
C GLN A 115 18.49 -23.35 -5.13
N PHE A 116 17.65 -22.50 -4.53
CA PHE A 116 18.04 -21.62 -3.41
C PHE A 116 17.41 -22.01 -2.07
N ASP A 117 16.27 -22.70 -2.11
CA ASP A 117 15.40 -23.00 -0.95
C ASP A 117 15.15 -24.51 -0.80
N GLY A 118 15.68 -25.35 -1.69
CA GLY A 118 15.50 -26.81 -1.70
C GLY A 118 14.11 -27.29 -2.17
N LYS A 119 13.12 -26.40 -2.25
CA LYS A 119 11.76 -26.64 -2.76
C LYS A 119 11.17 -25.36 -3.36
N TYR A 120 10.09 -25.48 -4.12
CA TYR A 120 9.25 -24.32 -4.40
C TYR A 120 8.52 -23.87 -3.13
N ILE A 121 8.42 -22.56 -2.93
CA ILE A 121 7.68 -21.89 -1.86
C ILE A 121 6.88 -20.76 -2.51
N HIS A 122 5.63 -20.55 -2.08
CA HIS A 122 4.61 -19.68 -2.69
C HIS A 122 4.23 -20.00 -4.15
N TRP A 123 5.16 -20.25 -5.07
CA TRP A 123 4.81 -20.59 -6.46
C TRP A 123 3.93 -21.86 -6.57
N ASN A 124 4.13 -22.82 -5.66
CA ASN A 124 3.35 -24.05 -5.51
C ASN A 124 2.19 -23.90 -4.49
N HIS A 125 1.54 -22.74 -4.49
CA HIS A 125 0.42 -22.43 -3.58
C HIS A 125 -0.70 -23.48 -3.70
N PRO A 126 -1.39 -23.83 -2.60
CA PRO A 126 -2.64 -24.59 -2.68
C PRO A 126 -3.80 -23.75 -3.22
N LEU A 127 -4.79 -24.42 -3.83
CA LEU A 127 -6.08 -23.80 -4.09
C LEU A 127 -6.87 -23.73 -2.79
N LEU A 128 -7.19 -22.52 -2.34
CA LEU A 128 -7.83 -22.25 -1.06
C LEU A 128 -9.31 -22.64 -1.08
N THR A 129 -9.68 -23.48 -0.11
CA THR A 129 -11.03 -24.01 0.02
C THR A 129 -11.98 -22.92 0.55
N HIS A 130 -13.12 -22.75 -0.08
CA HIS A 130 -14.16 -21.84 0.41
C HIS A 130 -14.73 -22.32 1.75
N TRP A 131 -15.03 -21.40 2.67
CA TRP A 131 -15.46 -21.73 4.03
C TRP A 131 -16.83 -22.45 4.10
N ASP A 132 -17.79 -22.11 3.21
CA ASP A 132 -19.00 -22.92 2.99
C ASP A 132 -18.65 -24.20 2.20
N PRO A 133 -18.84 -25.41 2.78
CA PRO A 133 -18.56 -26.68 2.10
C PRO A 133 -19.36 -26.91 0.82
N LYS A 134 -20.55 -26.32 0.68
CA LYS A 134 -21.39 -26.46 -0.52
C LYS A 134 -20.74 -25.74 -1.70
N ILE A 135 -20.30 -24.50 -1.48
CA ILE A 135 -19.58 -23.71 -2.48
C ILE A 135 -18.23 -24.37 -2.77
N ALA A 136 -17.50 -24.83 -1.74
CA ALA A 136 -16.23 -25.53 -1.90
C ALA A 136 -16.29 -26.78 -2.79
N SER A 137 -17.43 -27.48 -2.82
CA SER A 137 -17.60 -28.66 -3.69
C SER A 137 -17.61 -28.35 -5.19
N GLY A 138 -17.88 -27.10 -5.57
CA GLY A 138 -17.92 -26.63 -6.96
C GLY A 138 -16.57 -26.16 -7.53
N TYR A 139 -15.49 -26.19 -6.75
CA TYR A 139 -14.18 -25.65 -7.14
C TYR A 139 -13.05 -26.69 -7.07
N PRO A 140 -12.03 -26.57 -7.95
CA PRO A 140 -10.88 -27.47 -7.95
C PRO A 140 -10.08 -27.38 -6.64
N LYS A 141 -9.39 -28.46 -6.31
CA LYS A 141 -8.48 -28.60 -5.17
C LYS A 141 -7.14 -29.12 -5.66
N GLY A 142 -6.06 -28.76 -4.98
CA GLY A 142 -4.71 -29.19 -5.30
C GLY A 142 -3.68 -28.15 -4.91
N ARG A 143 -2.48 -28.28 -5.48
CA ARG A 143 -1.41 -27.28 -5.44
C ARG A 143 -0.90 -27.06 -6.86
N HIS A 144 -0.46 -25.84 -7.14
CA HIS A 144 0.21 -25.54 -8.39
C HIS A 144 1.55 -26.30 -8.50
N SER A 145 1.97 -26.62 -9.72
CA SER A 145 3.18 -27.39 -10.04
C SER A 145 4.21 -26.60 -10.87
N PRO A 146 5.06 -25.78 -10.23
CA PRO A 146 6.06 -24.96 -10.93
C PRO A 146 7.12 -25.81 -11.63
N PRO A 147 7.78 -25.28 -12.69
CA PRO A 147 7.75 -23.89 -13.11
C PRO A 147 6.59 -23.50 -14.03
N GLU A 148 5.96 -24.46 -14.72
CA GLU A 148 4.99 -24.16 -15.78
C GLU A 148 3.59 -23.82 -15.25
N ASP A 149 3.21 -24.35 -14.08
CA ASP A 149 1.97 -24.06 -13.37
C ASP A 149 2.29 -23.40 -12.03
N ILE A 150 1.96 -22.11 -11.89
CA ILE A 150 2.23 -21.32 -10.68
C ILE A 150 0.93 -20.73 -10.10
N GLY A 151 0.92 -20.49 -8.80
CA GLY A 151 -0.17 -19.81 -8.09
C GLY A 151 -0.28 -18.32 -8.40
N SER A 152 -0.45 -17.95 -9.67
CA SER A 152 -0.71 -16.59 -10.14
C SER A 152 -1.50 -16.63 -11.45
N SER A 153 -2.29 -15.60 -11.71
CA SER A 153 -2.91 -15.40 -13.03
C SER A 153 -1.97 -14.73 -14.04
N PHE A 154 -0.80 -14.24 -13.63
CA PHE A 154 0.25 -13.66 -14.49
C PHE A 154 1.56 -14.44 -14.34
N TYR A 155 2.52 -14.26 -15.25
CA TYR A 155 3.82 -14.94 -15.19
C TYR A 155 5.00 -13.94 -15.13
N PRO A 156 5.94 -14.05 -14.16
CA PRO A 156 7.04 -13.10 -14.00
C PRO A 156 8.05 -13.11 -15.15
N GLU A 157 8.62 -11.95 -15.50
CA GLU A 157 9.77 -11.85 -16.43
C GLU A 157 10.99 -12.62 -15.90
N LEU A 158 11.16 -12.68 -14.57
CA LEU A 158 12.20 -13.44 -13.88
C LEU A 158 11.87 -14.93 -13.69
N GLY A 159 10.70 -15.40 -14.17
CA GLY A 159 10.16 -16.73 -13.89
C GLY A 159 9.79 -16.94 -12.41
N PRO A 160 9.45 -18.16 -11.99
CA PRO A 160 9.26 -18.50 -10.58
C PRO A 160 10.60 -18.45 -9.85
N TYR A 161 10.93 -17.27 -9.31
CA TYR A 161 12.22 -16.92 -8.74
C TYR A 161 12.33 -17.22 -7.24
N SER A 162 13.54 -17.16 -6.68
CA SER A 162 13.74 -17.16 -5.22
C SER A 162 13.95 -15.74 -4.72
N SER A 163 13.22 -15.35 -3.68
CA SER A 163 13.45 -14.11 -2.92
C SER A 163 14.78 -14.13 -2.15
N ARG A 164 15.46 -15.29 -2.06
CA ARG A 164 16.82 -15.41 -1.50
C ARG A 164 17.93 -15.14 -2.52
N ASP A 165 17.63 -15.16 -3.82
CA ASP A 165 18.63 -14.91 -4.87
C ASP A 165 19.02 -13.42 -4.87
N PRO A 166 20.29 -13.06 -4.59
CA PRO A 166 20.73 -11.67 -4.57
C PRO A 166 20.56 -10.95 -5.93
N SER A 167 20.59 -11.70 -7.04
CA SER A 167 20.39 -11.16 -8.38
C SER A 167 18.94 -10.77 -8.65
N VAL A 168 17.99 -11.51 -8.07
CA VAL A 168 16.54 -11.22 -8.09
C VAL A 168 16.25 -9.99 -7.23
N ILE A 169 16.77 -9.93 -6.00
CA ILE A 169 16.65 -8.75 -5.13
C ILE A 169 17.22 -7.52 -5.83
N GLU A 170 18.39 -7.62 -6.48
CA GLU A 170 18.95 -6.52 -7.25
C GLU A 170 18.10 -6.14 -8.49
N ALA A 171 17.51 -7.11 -9.19
CA ALA A 171 16.58 -6.85 -10.27
C ALA A 171 15.32 -6.10 -9.78
N HIS A 172 14.79 -6.48 -8.61
CA HIS A 172 13.67 -5.78 -7.97
C HIS A 172 14.02 -4.34 -7.63
N MET A 173 15.17 -4.08 -6.99
CA MET A 173 15.58 -2.72 -6.66
C MET A 173 15.75 -1.84 -7.91
N LYS A 174 16.27 -2.39 -9.02
CA LYS A 174 16.31 -1.69 -10.32
C LYS A 174 14.91 -1.34 -10.83
N GLN A 175 13.96 -2.28 -10.77
CA GLN A 175 12.57 -2.05 -11.19
C GLN A 175 11.89 -0.96 -10.32
N ILE A 176 11.97 -1.08 -8.99
CA ILE A 176 11.41 -0.13 -8.02
C ILE A 176 12.01 1.28 -8.23
N ARG A 177 13.32 1.38 -8.46
CA ARG A 177 13.98 2.65 -8.81
C ARG A 177 13.53 3.22 -10.16
N SER A 178 13.33 2.39 -11.18
CA SER A 178 12.81 2.84 -12.48
C SER A 178 11.39 3.39 -12.40
N ALA A 179 10.59 2.92 -11.43
CA ALA A 179 9.26 3.43 -11.11
C ALA A 179 9.27 4.72 -10.25
N SER A 180 10.45 5.30 -9.95
CA SER A 180 10.62 6.39 -8.98
C SER A 180 10.10 6.11 -7.56
N ILE A 181 9.83 4.86 -7.19
CA ILE A 181 9.49 4.51 -5.80
C ILE A 181 10.73 4.71 -4.92
N GLY A 182 10.54 5.23 -3.70
CA GLY A 182 11.62 5.46 -2.74
C GLY A 182 11.60 4.54 -1.53
N VAL A 183 10.45 3.96 -1.18
CA VAL A 183 10.28 3.11 0.00
C VAL A 183 9.59 1.80 -0.39
N LEU A 184 10.09 0.70 0.15
CA LEU A 184 9.44 -0.61 0.05
C LEU A 184 9.00 -1.03 1.47
N ALA A 185 7.70 -1.31 1.58
CA ALA A 185 7.03 -1.80 2.76
C ALA A 185 7.11 -3.33 2.72
N LEU A 186 8.13 -3.86 3.38
CA LEU A 186 8.45 -5.29 3.41
C LEU A 186 7.43 -6.02 4.28
N SER A 187 6.66 -6.93 3.68
CA SER A 187 5.83 -7.90 4.39
C SER A 187 6.72 -8.69 5.35
N TRP A 188 6.36 -8.71 6.63
CA TRP A 188 7.20 -9.20 7.71
C TRP A 188 6.41 -9.98 8.75
N TYR A 189 6.94 -11.17 9.05
CA TYR A 189 6.59 -12.01 10.19
C TYR A 189 7.75 -12.02 11.21
N PRO A 190 7.47 -12.23 12.51
CA PRO A 190 8.50 -12.42 13.51
C PRO A 190 9.50 -13.54 13.14
N PRO A 191 10.72 -13.52 13.71
CA PRO A 191 11.67 -14.61 13.52
C PRO A 191 11.02 -15.97 13.83
N VAL A 192 11.39 -16.99 13.05
CA VAL A 192 10.81 -18.35 13.05
C VAL A 192 9.30 -18.46 12.75
N MET A 193 8.60 -17.36 12.46
CA MET A 193 7.22 -17.36 11.97
C MET A 193 7.14 -17.07 10.46
N ALA A 194 6.02 -17.45 9.85
CA ALA A 194 5.68 -17.21 8.44
C ALA A 194 4.14 -17.21 8.31
N ASP A 195 3.62 -16.93 7.11
CA ASP A 195 2.24 -17.25 6.76
C ASP A 195 2.04 -18.78 6.60
N GLU A 196 0.79 -19.21 6.45
CA GLU A 196 0.41 -20.64 6.40
C GLU A 196 0.98 -21.41 5.19
N ASN A 197 1.48 -20.73 4.15
CA ASN A 197 1.96 -21.31 2.90
C ASN A 197 3.46 -21.05 2.64
N GLY A 198 4.11 -20.27 3.51
CA GLY A 198 5.48 -19.79 3.39
C GLY A 198 6.50 -20.48 4.30
N GLU A 199 7.63 -19.81 4.47
CA GLU A 199 8.76 -20.17 5.35
C GLU A 199 9.35 -18.88 5.96
N PRO A 200 10.04 -18.91 7.11
CA PRO A 200 10.48 -17.68 7.79
C PRO A 200 11.40 -16.78 6.95
N THR A 201 10.99 -15.51 6.81
CA THR A 201 11.60 -14.51 5.90
C THR A 201 12.51 -13.49 6.60
N ASP A 202 12.45 -13.31 7.93
CA ASP A 202 13.25 -12.30 8.66
C ASP A 202 14.77 -12.41 8.39
N GLY A 203 15.27 -13.62 8.13
CA GLY A 203 16.68 -13.86 7.76
C GLY A 203 17.12 -13.18 6.44
N LEU A 204 16.18 -12.73 5.60
CA LEU A 204 16.43 -12.02 4.34
C LEU A 204 16.47 -10.50 4.50
N VAL A 205 16.00 -9.95 5.63
CA VAL A 205 15.95 -8.51 5.88
C VAL A 205 17.32 -7.83 5.73
N PRO A 206 18.45 -8.39 6.22
CA PRO A 206 19.78 -7.77 6.04
C PRO A 206 20.18 -7.59 4.57
N ILE A 207 20.02 -8.62 3.74
CA ILE A 207 20.42 -8.56 2.32
C ILE A 207 19.47 -7.67 1.50
N ILE A 208 18.18 -7.64 1.86
CA ILE A 208 17.22 -6.69 1.28
C ILE A 208 17.61 -5.25 1.62
N LEU A 209 17.99 -4.97 2.87
CA LEU A 209 18.49 -3.66 3.33
C LEU A 209 19.77 -3.24 2.59
N ASP A 210 20.77 -4.12 2.48
CA ASP A 210 22.03 -3.84 1.79
C ASP A 210 21.82 -3.48 0.32
N ILE A 211 21.02 -4.28 -0.39
CA ILE A 211 20.74 -4.06 -1.81
C ILE A 211 19.83 -2.84 -1.99
N ALA A 212 18.85 -2.60 -1.11
CA ALA A 212 18.07 -1.36 -1.11
C ALA A 212 18.98 -0.12 -0.94
N HIS A 213 19.96 -0.18 -0.02
CA HIS A 213 20.91 0.92 0.18
C HIS A 213 21.75 1.22 -1.07
N LYS A 214 22.27 0.17 -1.73
CA LYS A 214 23.00 0.29 -3.01
C LYS A 214 22.22 1.09 -4.06
N TYR A 215 20.90 0.98 -4.05
CA TYR A 215 19.99 1.66 -4.98
C TYR A 215 19.43 2.99 -4.47
N LYS A 216 19.78 3.43 -3.24
CA LYS A 216 19.19 4.60 -2.55
C LYS A 216 17.70 4.44 -2.23
N LEU A 217 17.24 3.21 -2.05
CA LEU A 217 15.89 2.90 -1.53
C LEU A 217 15.89 2.86 0.00
N LYS A 218 14.69 2.84 0.57
CA LYS A 218 14.46 2.64 2.00
C LYS A 218 13.54 1.43 2.26
N VAL A 219 13.78 0.73 3.36
CA VAL A 219 12.95 -0.38 3.85
C VAL A 219 12.14 0.08 5.05
N THR A 220 10.83 -0.06 4.97
CA THR A 220 9.90 0.06 6.10
C THR A 220 9.16 -1.27 6.27
N PHE A 221 8.54 -1.53 7.42
CA PHE A 221 7.97 -2.84 7.71
C PHE A 221 6.44 -2.83 7.63
N HIS A 222 5.89 -3.87 7.00
CA HIS A 222 4.47 -4.17 6.92
C HIS A 222 4.24 -5.44 7.75
N ILE A 223 3.78 -5.22 8.98
CA ILE A 223 3.65 -6.23 10.02
C ILE A 223 2.37 -7.02 9.76
N GLU A 224 2.54 -8.28 9.40
CA GLU A 224 1.45 -9.20 9.06
C GLU A 224 0.71 -9.70 10.32
N PRO A 225 -0.50 -10.28 10.18
CA PRO A 225 -1.18 -11.00 11.25
C PRO A 225 -0.44 -12.32 11.51
N TYR A 226 0.48 -12.30 12.47
CA TYR A 226 1.08 -13.50 13.03
C TYR A 226 0.23 -14.04 14.20
N LYS A 227 0.42 -15.33 14.51
CA LYS A 227 -0.30 -16.01 15.59
C LYS A 227 -0.06 -15.32 16.93
N ASP A 228 -1.12 -15.14 17.71
CA ASP A 228 -1.09 -14.55 19.06
C ASP A 228 -0.52 -13.10 19.07
N ARG A 229 -0.72 -12.31 18.00
CA ARG A 229 -0.30 -10.91 17.91
C ARG A 229 -1.10 -10.00 18.86
N ASP A 230 -0.43 -9.50 19.89
CA ASP A 230 -0.94 -8.56 20.88
C ASP A 230 -0.04 -7.33 21.07
N ASP A 231 -0.35 -6.50 22.07
CA ASP A 231 0.39 -5.29 22.42
C ASP A 231 1.81 -5.59 22.95
N HIS A 232 1.99 -6.67 23.70
CA HIS A 232 3.27 -7.11 24.25
C HIS A 232 4.20 -7.74 23.19
N SER A 233 3.63 -8.55 22.30
CA SER A 233 4.35 -9.14 21.17
C SER A 233 4.72 -8.04 20.16
N MET A 234 3.84 -7.06 19.94
CA MET A 234 4.14 -5.90 19.09
C MET A 234 5.23 -5.01 19.70
N TYR A 235 5.23 -4.74 21.01
CA TYR A 235 6.35 -4.07 21.69
C TYR A 235 7.67 -4.80 21.42
N SER A 236 7.68 -6.12 21.65
CA SER A 236 8.87 -6.96 21.53
C SER A 236 9.39 -7.00 20.09
N ASN A 237 8.50 -7.09 19.11
CA ASN A 237 8.85 -7.13 17.69
C ASN A 237 9.29 -5.75 17.14
N VAL A 238 8.67 -4.65 17.58
CA VAL A 238 9.12 -3.28 17.23
C VAL A 238 10.52 -3.03 17.81
N LYS A 239 10.74 -3.39 19.07
CA LYS A 239 12.07 -3.34 19.72
C LYS A 239 13.09 -4.17 18.95
N TYR A 240 12.76 -5.41 18.59
CA TYR A 240 13.63 -6.28 17.79
C TYR A 240 14.01 -5.67 16.44
N ILE A 241 13.03 -5.17 15.68
CA ILE A 241 13.25 -4.56 14.36
C ILE A 241 14.16 -3.32 14.49
N ILE A 242 13.93 -2.47 15.49
CA ILE A 242 14.73 -1.25 15.69
C ILE A 242 16.13 -1.58 16.19
N ASP A 243 16.29 -2.47 17.18
CA ASP A 243 17.61 -2.87 17.70
C ASP A 243 18.45 -3.58 16.63
N LYS A 244 17.85 -4.44 15.79
CA LYS A 244 18.56 -5.26 14.80
C LYS A 244 18.83 -4.54 13.47
N TYR A 245 17.91 -3.66 13.04
CA TYR A 245 17.96 -3.06 11.71
C TYR A 245 17.97 -1.52 11.71
N GLY A 246 17.68 -0.87 12.84
CA GLY A 246 17.47 0.58 12.93
C GLY A 246 18.68 1.42 12.52
N ASP A 247 19.91 0.94 12.74
CA ASP A 247 21.14 1.64 12.37
C ASP A 247 21.51 1.47 10.89
N HIS A 248 20.82 0.61 10.15
CA HIS A 248 21.11 0.39 8.73
C HIS A 248 20.75 1.63 7.89
N PRO A 249 21.60 2.10 6.97
CA PRO A 249 21.33 3.31 6.19
C PRO A 249 20.16 3.21 5.20
N ALA A 250 19.62 2.02 4.92
CA ALA A 250 18.36 1.83 4.21
C ALA A 250 17.13 1.77 5.12
N PHE A 251 17.26 1.66 6.45
CA PHE A 251 16.11 1.67 7.35
C PHE A 251 15.32 2.98 7.21
N TYR A 252 14.02 2.86 6.94
CA TYR A 252 13.17 4.03 6.72
C TYR A 252 12.86 4.75 8.02
N ARG A 253 13.01 6.08 7.99
CA ARG A 253 12.44 6.98 8.98
C ARG A 253 11.73 8.11 8.27
N HIS A 254 10.49 8.35 8.64
CA HIS A 254 9.69 9.45 8.14
C HIS A 254 9.95 10.71 8.98
N LYS A 255 10.04 11.87 8.34
CA LYS A 255 10.25 13.16 9.02
C LYS A 255 8.90 13.84 9.27
N VAL A 256 8.43 13.79 10.52
CA VAL A 256 7.18 14.45 10.92
C VAL A 256 7.33 15.98 10.99
N SER A 257 6.20 16.69 11.06
CA SER A 257 6.11 18.16 11.11
C SER A 257 6.92 18.81 12.23
N THR A 258 7.13 18.12 13.35
CA THR A 258 7.98 18.58 14.48
C THR A 258 9.49 18.52 14.20
N GLY A 259 9.89 17.99 13.03
CA GLY A 259 11.28 17.80 12.64
C GLY A 259 11.91 16.49 13.12
N ARG A 260 11.26 15.75 14.03
CA ARG A 260 11.68 14.40 14.44
C ARG A 260 11.63 13.44 13.25
N THR A 261 12.54 12.46 13.23
CA THR A 261 12.53 11.34 12.29
C THR A 261 12.21 10.04 13.02
N LEU A 262 11.14 9.35 12.63
CA LEU A 262 10.60 8.17 13.32
C LEU A 262 10.53 6.96 12.37
N PRO A 263 10.78 5.73 12.84
CA PRO A 263 10.43 4.51 12.11
C PRO A 263 8.95 4.50 11.72
N MET A 264 8.57 3.70 10.72
CA MET A 264 7.19 3.57 10.27
C MET A 264 6.80 2.09 10.09
N PHE A 265 5.64 1.74 10.63
CA PHE A 265 5.08 0.39 10.62
C PHE A 265 3.66 0.40 10.08
N TYR A 266 3.44 -0.30 8.97
CA TYR A 266 2.09 -0.67 8.53
C TYR A 266 1.65 -1.91 9.31
N VAL A 267 0.43 -1.91 9.86
CA VAL A 267 -0.10 -3.06 10.61
C VAL A 267 -1.27 -3.65 9.83
N TYR A 268 -1.04 -4.79 9.17
CA TYR A 268 -2.08 -5.47 8.42
C TYR A 268 -3.12 -6.07 9.36
N ASP A 269 -4.39 -6.02 8.99
CA ASP A 269 -5.52 -6.46 9.81
C ASP A 269 -5.44 -6.00 11.28
N SER A 270 -5.06 -4.73 11.50
CA SER A 270 -4.95 -4.11 12.82
C SER A 270 -6.24 -4.16 13.66
N TYR A 271 -7.40 -4.32 13.00
CA TYR A 271 -8.72 -4.44 13.63
C TYR A 271 -8.97 -5.80 14.31
N ILE A 272 -8.09 -6.80 14.14
CA ILE A 272 -8.17 -8.08 14.87
C ILE A 272 -7.87 -7.87 16.37
N THR A 273 -6.89 -7.01 16.68
CA THR A 273 -6.51 -6.66 18.06
C THR A 273 -7.36 -5.47 18.53
N ILE A 274 -7.96 -5.56 19.72
CA ILE A 274 -8.93 -4.56 20.19
C ILE A 274 -8.28 -3.20 20.54
N PRO A 275 -9.02 -2.08 20.47
CA PRO A 275 -8.48 -0.75 20.69
C PRO A 275 -7.81 -0.53 22.05
N GLU A 276 -8.31 -1.19 23.09
CA GLU A 276 -7.81 -1.08 24.46
C GLU A 276 -6.39 -1.66 24.59
N MET A 277 -6.10 -2.76 23.87
CA MET A 277 -4.76 -3.35 23.81
C MET A 277 -3.82 -2.46 23.01
N TRP A 278 -4.23 -1.97 21.83
CA TRP A 278 -3.43 -0.99 21.10
C TRP A 278 -3.12 0.27 21.93
N ALA A 279 -4.08 0.73 22.74
CA ALA A 279 -3.89 1.91 23.57
C ALA A 279 -2.82 1.71 24.67
N ASN A 280 -2.62 0.48 25.17
CA ASN A 280 -1.52 0.16 26.10
C ASN A 280 -0.13 0.42 25.50
N LEU A 281 0.00 0.22 24.19
CA LEU A 281 1.25 0.36 23.44
C LEU A 281 1.41 1.76 22.83
N LEU A 282 0.34 2.30 22.24
CA LEU A 282 0.41 3.44 21.32
C LEU A 282 -0.08 4.77 21.92
N THR A 283 -0.66 4.79 23.12
CA THR A 283 -0.97 6.06 23.82
C THR A 283 0.11 6.40 24.85
N VAL A 284 0.32 7.70 25.13
CA VAL A 284 1.32 8.16 26.12
C VAL A 284 1.01 7.65 27.54
N SER A 285 -0.26 7.42 27.85
CA SER A 285 -0.74 6.85 29.11
C SER A 285 -0.83 5.31 29.13
N GLY A 286 -0.40 4.65 28.06
CA GLY A 286 -0.46 3.20 27.91
C GLY A 286 0.47 2.47 28.90
N SER A 287 0.02 1.31 29.39
CA SER A 287 0.70 0.57 30.47
C SER A 287 2.13 0.12 30.14
N HIS A 288 2.47 -0.02 28.86
CA HIS A 288 3.81 -0.34 28.37
C HIS A 288 4.13 0.45 27.07
N SER A 289 3.78 1.74 27.09
CA SER A 289 3.86 2.62 25.91
C SER A 289 5.24 2.65 25.24
N ILE A 290 5.27 2.64 23.90
CA ILE A 290 6.48 2.98 23.13
C ILE A 290 6.69 4.49 22.98
N ARG A 291 5.69 5.33 23.31
CA ARG A 291 5.73 6.77 23.07
C ARG A 291 6.79 7.44 23.94
N ASN A 292 7.58 8.32 23.34
CA ASN A 292 8.73 8.99 23.98
C ASN A 292 9.84 8.02 24.50
N THR A 293 9.87 6.78 24.01
CA THR A 293 10.99 5.83 24.24
C THR A 293 11.93 5.79 23.02
N PRO A 294 13.09 5.10 23.08
CA PRO A 294 13.90 4.82 21.89
C PRO A 294 13.18 4.06 20.77
N TYR A 295 12.03 3.45 21.07
CA TYR A 295 11.21 2.66 20.15
C TYR A 295 9.98 3.43 19.60
N ASP A 296 9.85 4.72 19.93
CA ASP A 296 8.78 5.58 19.45
C ASP A 296 8.77 5.68 17.91
N SER A 297 7.63 5.36 17.30
CA SER A 297 7.50 5.07 15.86
C SER A 297 6.11 5.45 15.35
N LEU A 298 5.94 5.60 14.04
CA LEU A 298 4.64 5.83 13.41
C LEU A 298 3.96 4.51 13.08
N PHE A 299 2.76 4.31 13.60
CA PHE A 299 1.94 3.12 13.35
C PHE A 299 0.74 3.47 12.48
N LEU A 300 0.57 2.71 11.40
CA LEU A 300 -0.46 2.90 10.39
C LEU A 300 -1.43 1.72 10.41
N ALA A 301 -2.68 1.99 10.78
CA ALA A 301 -3.73 0.98 10.85
C ALA A 301 -4.41 0.74 9.49
N LEU A 302 -4.81 -0.50 9.24
CA LEU A 302 -5.64 -0.84 8.11
C LEU A 302 -7.11 -0.47 8.40
N LEU A 303 -7.70 0.38 7.57
CA LEU A 303 -9.13 0.68 7.61
C LEU A 303 -9.89 -0.14 6.56
N VAL A 304 -10.85 -0.94 7.04
CA VAL A 304 -11.71 -1.81 6.20
C VAL A 304 -13.14 -1.31 6.22
N GLU A 305 -13.75 -1.19 7.40
CA GLU A 305 -15.10 -0.65 7.61
C GLU A 305 -15.07 0.80 8.08
N GLU A 306 -16.14 1.56 7.85
CA GLU A 306 -16.24 2.95 8.31
C GLU A 306 -16.09 3.08 9.83
N LYS A 307 -16.67 2.15 10.60
CA LYS A 307 -16.64 2.17 12.08
C LYS A 307 -15.20 2.16 12.63
N HIS A 308 -14.27 1.51 11.92
CA HIS A 308 -12.87 1.37 12.34
C HIS A 308 -12.17 2.73 12.49
N LYS A 309 -12.61 3.80 11.80
CA LYS A 309 -12.00 5.14 11.93
C LYS A 309 -11.98 5.65 13.38
N HIS A 310 -13.03 5.37 14.16
CA HIS A 310 -13.13 5.77 15.56
C HIS A 310 -12.44 4.83 16.54
N GLU A 311 -12.26 3.56 16.14
CA GLU A 311 -11.47 2.57 16.88
C GLU A 311 -9.98 2.89 16.74
N ILE A 312 -9.49 3.06 15.51
CA ILE A 312 -8.11 3.43 15.18
C ILE A 312 -7.65 4.70 15.92
N HIS A 313 -8.48 5.74 15.96
CA HIS A 313 -8.17 6.96 16.72
C HIS A 313 -8.07 6.70 18.23
N ARG A 314 -8.95 5.86 18.81
CA ARG A 314 -8.89 5.50 20.25
C ARG A 314 -7.70 4.60 20.58
N SER A 315 -7.30 3.75 19.65
CA SER A 315 -6.13 2.88 19.73
C SER A 315 -4.79 3.63 19.82
N GLY A 316 -4.73 4.91 19.39
CA GLY A 316 -3.48 5.70 19.41
C GLY A 316 -2.57 5.54 18.19
N PHE A 317 -3.08 5.01 17.07
CA PHE A 317 -2.36 4.98 15.78
C PHE A 317 -2.07 6.38 15.26
N ASP A 318 -0.99 6.53 14.48
CA ASP A 318 -0.56 7.78 13.87
C ASP A 318 -1.19 8.02 12.47
N GLY A 319 -1.78 6.98 11.88
CA GLY A 319 -2.38 7.08 10.55
C GLY A 319 -3.18 5.86 10.11
N ILE A 320 -3.74 5.99 8.90
CA ILE A 320 -4.63 5.03 8.25
C ILE A 320 -4.12 4.74 6.83
N TYR A 321 -4.13 3.47 6.45
CA TYR A 321 -3.99 3.02 5.06
C TYR A 321 -5.11 2.05 4.64
N THR A 322 -5.23 1.77 3.35
CA THR A 322 -6.42 1.09 2.78
C THR A 322 -6.15 -0.26 2.10
N TYR A 323 -4.87 -0.61 1.88
CA TYR A 323 -4.32 -1.82 1.27
C TYR A 323 -4.95 -2.27 -0.06
N PHE A 324 -6.17 -2.81 -0.05
CA PHE A 324 -6.72 -3.61 -1.14
C PHE A 324 -6.75 -2.89 -2.49
N ALA A 325 -6.15 -3.50 -3.52
CA ALA A 325 -6.16 -2.99 -4.90
C ALA A 325 -7.56 -2.91 -5.51
N THR A 326 -8.53 -3.67 -4.97
CA THR A 326 -9.91 -3.71 -5.45
C THR A 326 -10.74 -2.55 -4.91
N ASN A 327 -10.93 -1.53 -5.75
CA ASN A 327 -11.96 -0.52 -5.57
C ASN A 327 -13.34 -1.19 -5.41
N GLY A 328 -14.01 -0.89 -4.29
CA GLY A 328 -15.29 -1.47 -3.90
C GLY A 328 -15.22 -2.73 -3.02
N PHE A 329 -14.04 -3.26 -2.68
CA PHE A 329 -13.92 -4.43 -1.78
C PHE A 329 -14.25 -4.09 -0.32
N SER A 330 -13.82 -2.92 0.14
CA SER A 330 -14.02 -2.43 1.50
C SER A 330 -14.43 -0.95 1.48
N TYR A 331 -14.87 -0.40 2.62
CA TYR A 331 -15.09 1.05 2.73
C TYR A 331 -13.79 1.82 2.49
N GLY A 332 -12.68 1.33 3.05
CA GLY A 332 -11.35 1.92 2.90
C GLY A 332 -10.81 1.90 1.46
N SER A 333 -10.92 0.77 0.76
CA SER A 333 -10.45 0.65 -0.64
C SER A 333 -11.39 1.30 -1.67
N SER A 334 -12.57 1.76 -1.26
CA SER A 334 -13.51 2.44 -2.14
C SER A 334 -13.12 3.90 -2.37
N HIS A 335 -12.67 4.23 -3.60
CA HIS A 335 -12.08 5.54 -3.92
C HIS A 335 -13.00 6.74 -3.59
N HIS A 336 -14.33 6.55 -3.64
CA HIS A 336 -15.31 7.59 -3.33
C HIS A 336 -15.34 8.01 -1.85
N ASN A 337 -14.82 7.16 -0.94
CA ASN A 337 -14.73 7.46 0.49
C ASN A 337 -13.44 8.20 0.87
N TRP A 338 -12.43 8.22 0.00
CA TRP A 338 -11.13 8.83 0.30
C TRP A 338 -11.20 10.32 0.69
N PRO A 339 -12.07 11.17 0.11
CA PRO A 339 -12.23 12.54 0.59
C PRO A 339 -12.75 12.63 2.02
N SER A 340 -13.66 11.73 2.42
CA SER A 340 -14.19 11.66 3.79
C SER A 340 -13.13 11.14 4.77
N LEU A 341 -12.38 10.11 4.37
CA LEU A 341 -11.27 9.57 5.16
C LEU A 341 -10.15 10.59 5.36
N LYS A 342 -9.76 11.33 4.32
CA LYS A 342 -8.78 12.42 4.42
C LYS A 342 -9.26 13.52 5.37
N ALA A 343 -10.50 13.99 5.21
CA ALA A 343 -11.07 15.02 6.09
C ALA A 343 -11.15 14.56 7.56
N PHE A 344 -11.51 13.29 7.81
CA PHE A 344 -11.45 12.70 9.15
C PHE A 344 -10.02 12.69 9.71
N CYS A 345 -9.04 12.27 8.91
CA CYS A 345 -7.63 12.22 9.31
C CYS A 345 -7.09 13.61 9.64
N ASP A 346 -7.41 14.63 8.82
CA ASP A 346 -7.01 16.02 9.05
C ASP A 346 -7.60 16.58 10.36
N ILE A 347 -8.89 16.34 10.61
CA ILE A 347 -9.57 16.74 11.86
C ILE A 347 -8.96 16.03 13.09
N LYS A 348 -8.39 14.85 12.90
CA LYS A 348 -7.83 14.00 13.96
C LYS A 348 -6.30 14.02 14.05
N ASN A 349 -5.63 14.82 13.23
CA ASN A 349 -4.16 14.85 13.12
C ASN A 349 -3.56 13.44 12.89
N LEU A 350 -4.19 12.67 12.00
CA LEU A 350 -3.74 11.37 11.53
C LEU A 350 -3.19 11.50 10.11
N MET A 351 -2.22 10.66 9.74
CA MET A 351 -1.79 10.52 8.36
C MET A 351 -2.79 9.68 7.55
N PHE A 352 -3.22 10.13 6.38
CA PHE A 352 -3.97 9.30 5.42
C PHE A 352 -3.07 8.87 4.27
N ILE A 353 -2.89 7.56 4.10
CA ILE A 353 -2.10 6.93 3.04
C ILE A 353 -3.04 6.07 2.18
N PRO A 354 -3.63 6.60 1.10
CA PRO A 354 -4.39 5.77 0.17
C PRO A 354 -3.48 4.71 -0.46
N SER A 355 -4.03 3.52 -0.65
CA SER A 355 -3.39 2.40 -1.36
C SER A 355 -3.99 2.26 -2.76
N VAL A 356 -3.13 2.30 -3.78
CA VAL A 356 -3.51 2.17 -5.19
C VAL A 356 -2.97 0.87 -5.78
N GLY A 357 -3.70 0.22 -6.68
CA GLY A 357 -3.25 -1.00 -7.34
C GLY A 357 -3.59 -1.05 -8.84
N PRO A 358 -2.84 -1.82 -9.64
CA PRO A 358 -2.99 -1.84 -11.09
C PRO A 358 -4.21 -2.62 -11.58
N GLY A 359 -4.77 -3.46 -10.71
CA GLY A 359 -5.92 -4.35 -10.89
C GLY A 359 -5.88 -5.43 -9.81
N TYR A 360 -6.74 -6.44 -9.93
CA TYR A 360 -6.81 -7.56 -8.99
C TYR A 360 -7.33 -8.80 -9.71
N ILE A 361 -6.72 -9.96 -9.47
CA ILE A 361 -7.25 -11.28 -9.84
C ILE A 361 -6.48 -12.36 -9.09
N ASP A 362 -7.18 -13.07 -8.21
CA ASP A 362 -6.63 -14.12 -7.34
C ASP A 362 -7.20 -15.52 -7.63
N THR A 363 -7.93 -15.68 -8.74
CA THR A 363 -8.71 -16.89 -9.04
C THR A 363 -7.87 -18.13 -9.32
N SER A 364 -6.55 -17.99 -9.47
CA SER A 364 -5.60 -19.11 -9.43
C SER A 364 -5.64 -19.82 -8.07
N ILE A 365 -5.53 -19.06 -6.98
CA ILE A 365 -5.51 -19.59 -5.60
C ILE A 365 -6.86 -19.49 -4.87
N ARG A 366 -7.77 -18.59 -5.27
CA ARG A 366 -9.14 -18.45 -4.72
C ARG A 366 -10.19 -18.49 -5.84
N PRO A 367 -10.47 -19.66 -6.44
CA PRO A 367 -11.36 -19.77 -7.62
C PRO A 367 -12.77 -19.18 -7.46
N TRP A 368 -13.23 -19.07 -6.22
CA TRP A 368 -14.53 -18.50 -5.82
C TRP A 368 -14.56 -16.97 -5.74
N ASN A 369 -13.41 -16.28 -5.76
CA ASN A 369 -13.32 -14.85 -5.47
C ASN A 369 -13.46 -13.93 -6.70
N ASN A 370 -13.87 -14.45 -7.86
CA ASN A 370 -13.93 -13.70 -9.13
C ASN A 370 -14.78 -12.41 -9.12
N HIS A 371 -15.69 -12.23 -8.14
CA HIS A 371 -16.45 -10.99 -7.98
C HIS A 371 -15.56 -9.78 -7.60
N ASN A 372 -14.40 -10.04 -7.01
CA ASN A 372 -13.38 -9.03 -6.68
C ASN A 372 -12.37 -8.78 -7.80
N THR A 373 -12.41 -9.55 -8.89
CA THR A 373 -11.58 -9.32 -10.08
C THR A 373 -11.75 -7.90 -10.61
N ARG A 374 -10.64 -7.24 -10.93
CA ARG A 374 -10.58 -5.92 -11.55
C ARG A 374 -9.54 -5.96 -12.68
N ASN A 375 -10.04 -6.00 -13.92
CA ASN A 375 -9.21 -5.95 -15.11
C ASN A 375 -8.36 -4.67 -15.10
N ARG A 376 -7.09 -4.78 -15.51
CA ARG A 376 -6.17 -3.63 -15.51
C ARG A 376 -6.51 -2.56 -16.56
N VAL A 377 -7.29 -2.94 -17.58
CA VAL A 377 -7.73 -2.11 -18.72
C VAL A 377 -6.56 -1.30 -19.32
N ASN A 378 -5.48 -2.01 -19.69
CA ASN A 378 -4.26 -1.43 -20.26
C ASN A 378 -3.69 -0.25 -19.44
N GLY A 379 -3.71 -0.40 -18.11
CA GLY A 379 -3.25 0.62 -17.15
C GLY A 379 -4.32 1.62 -16.72
N LYS A 380 -5.47 1.72 -17.40
CA LYS A 380 -6.49 2.74 -17.09
C LYS A 380 -7.12 2.56 -15.70
N TYR A 381 -7.18 1.33 -15.19
CA TYR A 381 -7.61 1.07 -13.81
C TYR A 381 -6.66 1.75 -12.81
N TYR A 382 -5.35 1.55 -13.00
CA TYR A 382 -4.29 2.10 -12.15
C TYR A 382 -4.27 3.63 -12.19
N GLU A 383 -4.38 4.22 -13.38
CA GLU A 383 -4.44 5.68 -13.54
C GLU A 383 -5.66 6.31 -12.86
N THR A 384 -6.81 5.62 -12.86
CA THR A 384 -8.00 6.06 -12.11
C THR A 384 -7.76 6.02 -10.60
N ALA A 385 -7.07 4.99 -10.09
CA ALA A 385 -6.71 4.89 -8.68
C ALA A 385 -5.74 6.01 -8.25
N PHE A 386 -4.66 6.24 -9.00
CA PHE A 386 -3.76 7.37 -8.74
C PHE A 386 -4.48 8.73 -8.85
N SER A 387 -5.37 8.91 -9.83
CA SER A 387 -6.12 10.17 -9.95
C SER A 387 -6.99 10.43 -8.72
N ALA A 388 -7.65 9.40 -8.17
CA ALA A 388 -8.41 9.53 -6.93
C ALA A 388 -7.51 9.80 -5.72
N ALA A 389 -6.31 9.20 -5.67
CA ALA A 389 -5.35 9.42 -4.60
C ALA A 389 -4.79 10.86 -4.60
N LEU A 390 -4.43 11.41 -5.77
CA LEU A 390 -3.90 12.78 -5.86
C LEU A 390 -4.95 13.85 -5.49
N LEU A 391 -6.23 13.63 -5.83
CA LEU A 391 -7.32 14.55 -5.50
C LEU A 391 -7.45 14.86 -4.00
N VAL A 392 -7.10 13.90 -3.13
CA VAL A 392 -7.17 14.05 -1.67
C VAL A 392 -5.85 14.54 -1.04
N ARG A 393 -4.88 14.96 -1.86
CA ARG A 393 -3.59 15.57 -1.42
C ARG A 393 -2.88 14.84 -0.27
N PRO A 394 -2.59 13.53 -0.40
CA PRO A 394 -1.98 12.74 0.67
C PRO A 394 -0.49 13.03 0.79
N GLU A 395 0.05 12.87 2.00
CA GLU A 395 1.49 13.03 2.22
C GLU A 395 2.31 11.86 1.66
N ILE A 396 1.73 10.66 1.65
CA ILE A 396 2.32 9.43 1.13
C ILE A 396 1.26 8.69 0.32
N ILE A 397 1.66 8.05 -0.77
CA ILE A 397 0.83 7.08 -1.50
C ILE A 397 1.47 5.71 -1.36
N SER A 398 0.66 4.71 -1.03
CA SER A 398 1.09 3.30 -1.00
C SER A 398 0.62 2.58 -2.26
N ILE A 399 1.42 1.63 -2.75
CA ILE A 399 1.15 0.86 -3.97
C ILE A 399 1.02 -0.61 -3.58
N THR A 400 -0.13 -1.18 -3.92
CA THR A 400 -0.47 -2.60 -3.78
C THR A 400 -0.50 -3.21 -5.17
N SER A 401 0.59 -3.83 -5.63
CA SER A 401 1.83 -4.17 -4.91
C SER A 401 3.04 -4.15 -5.85
N PHE A 402 4.25 -4.38 -5.31
CA PHE A 402 5.40 -4.69 -6.16
C PHE A 402 5.20 -6.07 -6.78
N ASN A 403 5.09 -7.12 -5.96
CA ASN A 403 5.15 -8.52 -6.36
C ASN A 403 4.18 -9.45 -5.59
N GLU A 404 2.97 -8.99 -5.26
CA GLU A 404 1.89 -9.89 -4.81
C GLU A 404 1.29 -10.61 -6.02
N TRP A 405 1.98 -11.65 -6.47
CA TRP A 405 1.62 -12.41 -7.67
C TRP A 405 0.36 -13.23 -7.47
N HIS A 406 0.05 -13.69 -6.26
CA HIS A 406 -1.12 -14.52 -6.00
C HIS A 406 -2.42 -13.76 -6.25
N GLU A 407 -2.44 -12.45 -5.95
CA GLU A 407 -3.61 -11.59 -6.10
C GLU A 407 -3.63 -10.77 -7.40
N GLY A 408 -2.64 -10.97 -8.27
CA GLY A 408 -2.58 -10.29 -9.56
C GLY A 408 -2.45 -8.76 -9.46
N THR A 409 -1.92 -8.25 -8.35
CA THR A 409 -1.78 -6.81 -8.05
C THR A 409 -0.38 -6.26 -8.34
N GLN A 410 0.56 -7.12 -8.78
CA GLN A 410 1.96 -6.77 -8.97
C GLN A 410 2.18 -5.71 -10.07
N ILE A 411 3.06 -4.73 -9.80
CA ILE A 411 3.65 -3.85 -10.83
C ILE A 411 4.98 -4.38 -11.38
N GLU A 412 5.55 -5.42 -10.76
CA GLU A 412 6.68 -6.18 -11.29
C GLU A 412 6.38 -6.65 -12.73
N LYS A 413 7.41 -6.73 -13.55
CA LYS A 413 7.30 -7.12 -14.95
C LYS A 413 6.72 -8.52 -15.14
N ALA A 414 5.66 -8.62 -15.93
CA ALA A 414 5.09 -9.89 -16.39
C ALA A 414 5.28 -10.08 -17.89
N ILE A 415 5.37 -11.34 -18.32
CA ILE A 415 5.53 -11.73 -19.72
C ILE A 415 4.37 -12.62 -20.20
N PRO A 416 4.04 -12.62 -21.50
CA PRO A 416 3.16 -13.61 -22.09
C PRO A 416 3.71 -15.03 -21.86
N LYS A 417 2.90 -15.91 -21.28
CA LYS A 417 3.21 -17.33 -21.09
C LYS A 417 1.99 -18.16 -21.39
N LYS A 418 2.19 -19.22 -22.17
CA LYS A 418 1.18 -20.24 -22.47
C LYS A 418 1.78 -21.62 -22.28
N THR A 419 1.02 -22.50 -21.65
CA THR A 419 1.25 -23.93 -21.53
C THR A 419 0.10 -24.68 -22.21
N ASP A 420 0.13 -26.01 -22.21
CA ASP A 420 -0.96 -26.83 -22.79
C ASP A 420 -2.29 -26.67 -22.02
N VAL A 421 -2.23 -26.27 -20.73
CA VAL A 421 -3.38 -26.16 -19.82
C VAL A 421 -3.74 -24.73 -19.42
N THR A 422 -2.76 -23.81 -19.41
CA THR A 422 -2.93 -22.44 -18.88
C THR A 422 -2.43 -21.41 -19.90
N THR A 423 -3.26 -20.40 -20.17
CA THR A 423 -2.81 -19.15 -20.80
C THR A 423 -2.81 -18.09 -19.71
N TYR A 424 -1.63 -17.63 -19.31
CA TYR A 424 -1.49 -16.59 -18.29
C TYR A 424 -1.92 -15.24 -18.88
N LEU A 425 -2.43 -14.37 -18.01
CA LEU A 425 -2.60 -12.96 -18.34
C LEU A 425 -1.24 -12.29 -18.43
N ASP A 426 -1.17 -11.25 -19.26
CA ASP A 426 0.03 -10.45 -19.47
C ASP A 426 -0.32 -8.96 -19.63
N TYR A 427 0.66 -8.16 -20.06
CA TYR A 427 0.52 -6.71 -20.18
C TYR A 427 0.37 -6.23 -21.64
N GLN A 428 0.14 -7.13 -22.60
CA GLN A 428 -0.04 -6.77 -24.01
C GLN A 428 -1.26 -5.84 -24.20
N PRO A 429 -1.21 -4.91 -25.18
CA PRO A 429 -0.16 -4.71 -26.19
C PRO A 429 1.08 -3.94 -25.69
N HIS A 430 1.17 -3.63 -24.40
CA HIS A 430 2.31 -2.92 -23.82
C HIS A 430 3.47 -3.86 -23.46
N LYS A 431 4.62 -3.26 -23.13
CA LYS A 431 5.82 -3.97 -22.68
C LYS A 431 5.67 -4.47 -21.23
N PRO A 432 6.47 -5.48 -20.81
CA PRO A 432 6.49 -5.97 -19.43
C PRO A 432 6.65 -4.88 -18.35
N ASN A 433 7.30 -3.76 -18.65
CA ASN A 433 7.57 -2.68 -17.69
C ASN A 433 6.50 -1.59 -17.62
N ILE A 434 5.34 -1.71 -18.29
CA ILE A 434 4.33 -0.64 -18.37
C ILE A 434 3.84 -0.13 -17.00
N TYR A 435 3.67 -0.99 -16.00
CA TYR A 435 3.21 -0.55 -14.67
C TYR A 435 4.31 0.18 -13.88
N LEU A 436 5.59 -0.07 -14.18
CA LEU A 436 6.72 0.73 -13.67
C LEU A 436 6.74 2.12 -14.33
N GLU A 437 6.56 2.17 -15.66
CA GLU A 437 6.48 3.44 -16.42
C GLU A 437 5.29 4.32 -15.96
N LEU A 438 4.12 3.71 -15.76
CA LEU A 438 2.94 4.39 -15.21
C LEU A 438 3.19 4.88 -13.77
N THR A 439 3.82 4.08 -12.92
CA THR A 439 4.16 4.49 -11.55
C THR A 439 5.12 5.69 -11.55
N HIS A 440 6.15 5.67 -12.41
CA HIS A 440 7.07 6.81 -12.57
C HIS A 440 6.35 8.08 -13.02
N LYS A 441 5.50 7.99 -14.06
CA LYS A 441 4.65 9.09 -14.54
C LYS A 441 3.79 9.70 -13.43
N TRP A 442 3.16 8.88 -12.60
CA TRP A 442 2.31 9.36 -11.49
C TRP A 442 3.13 9.87 -10.30
N SER A 443 4.32 9.33 -10.03
CA SER A 443 5.28 9.89 -9.08
C SER A 443 5.74 11.29 -9.49
N GLU A 444 6.09 11.51 -10.76
CA GLU A 444 6.45 12.85 -11.24
C GLU A 444 5.30 13.84 -11.11
N LYS A 445 4.09 13.43 -11.50
CA LYS A 445 2.89 14.26 -11.39
C LYS A 445 2.61 14.61 -9.93
N TYR A 446 2.70 13.64 -9.03
CA TYR A 446 2.54 13.85 -7.59
C TYR A 446 3.55 14.87 -7.05
N SER A 447 4.83 14.77 -7.39
CA SER A 447 5.84 15.74 -6.94
C SER A 447 5.51 17.16 -7.43
N LYS A 448 5.17 17.31 -8.72
CA LYS A 448 4.79 18.60 -9.32
C LYS A 448 3.54 19.22 -8.66
N GLU A 449 2.56 18.40 -8.26
CA GLU A 449 1.37 18.88 -7.54
C GLU A 449 1.67 19.17 -6.05
N LYS A 450 2.49 18.34 -5.38
CA LYS A 450 2.87 18.55 -3.96
C LYS A 450 3.61 19.87 -3.75
N ASP A 451 4.50 20.24 -4.67
CA ASP A 451 5.19 21.53 -4.65
C ASP A 451 4.20 22.72 -4.72
N GLN A 452 3.06 22.56 -5.41
CA GLN A 452 1.99 23.56 -5.50
C GLN A 452 1.00 23.52 -4.31
N TRP A 453 1.00 22.47 -3.50
CA TRP A 453 0.18 22.41 -2.27
C TRP A 453 0.87 23.10 -1.09
N LEU A 454 2.18 23.35 -1.19
CA LEU A 454 3.02 23.97 -0.16
C LEU A 454 3.23 25.49 -0.39
N THR A 455 2.68 26.02 -1.49
CA THR A 455 2.63 27.45 -1.85
C THR A 455 1.25 28.05 -1.59
#